data_AF-A0A453IQG0-F1
#
_entry.id   AF-A0A453IQG0-F1
#
_cell.length_a   1.000
_cell.length_b   1.000
_cell.length_c   1.000
_cell.angle_alpha   90.00
_cell.angle_beta   90.00
_cell.angle_gamma   90.00
#
_symmetry.space_group_name_H-M   'P 1'
#
loop_
_entity.id
_entity.type
_entity.pdbx_description
1 polymer ?
#
loop_
_entity_poly.entity_id
_entity_poly.type
_entity_poly.pdbx_seq_one_letter_code
_entity_poly.pdbx_strand_id
1 'polypeptide(L)'
;LMSNWKKLVRNMLDDMLEKNLEIVRNPCLNLADPEETGGGIKLFKKAPPGIRMDAVDKYHVQLKRPKILPGPEVDEKSKKFRHMLQSVVVDGNDVLVSAKEASQISLARMEARETAAKTKAKREEERVNQLKKVRGEKWLPSIASKMKKEKSWEQWQ
;
A
#
# COMPACT_ATOMS: atom_id res chain seq x y z
N LEU A 1 44.81 -13.04 5.74
CA LEU A 1 43.75 -13.96 5.28
C LEU A 1 42.35 -13.30 5.23
N MET A 2 41.88 -12.62 6.28
CA MET A 2 40.56 -11.94 6.30
C MET A 2 40.33 -10.88 5.21
N SER A 3 41.37 -10.15 4.78
CA SER A 3 41.23 -9.09 3.76
C SER A 3 40.91 -9.63 2.37
N ASN A 4 41.34 -10.86 2.06
CA ASN A 4 41.11 -11.46 0.74
C ASN A 4 39.65 -11.92 0.58
N TRP A 5 39.06 -12.49 1.63
CA TRP A 5 37.65 -12.86 1.68
C TRP A 5 36.71 -11.67 1.54
N LYS A 6 37.02 -10.54 2.21
CA LYS A 6 36.24 -9.31 2.06
C LYS A 6 36.27 -8.76 0.63
N LYS A 7 37.35 -8.98 -0.11
CA LYS A 7 37.48 -8.56 -1.51
C LYS A 7 36.68 -9.50 -2.42
N LEU A 8 36.76 -10.81 -2.17
CA LEU A 8 35.99 -11.82 -2.89
C LEU A 8 34.47 -11.58 -2.79
N VAL A 9 33.96 -11.34 -1.58
CA VAL A 9 32.53 -11.10 -1.34
C VAL A 9 32.05 -9.82 -2.01
N ARG A 10 32.87 -8.75 -1.99
CA ARG A 10 32.54 -7.50 -2.68
C ARG A 10 32.45 -7.69 -4.19
N ASN A 11 33.46 -8.33 -4.78
CA ASN A 11 33.48 -8.58 -6.22
C ASN A 11 32.31 -9.44 -6.67
N MET A 12 31.93 -10.46 -5.88
CA MET A 12 30.79 -11.32 -6.19
C MET A 12 29.45 -10.56 -6.16
N LEU A 13 29.33 -9.59 -5.25
CA LEU A 13 28.15 -8.73 -5.17
C LEU A 13 28.09 -7.75 -6.36
N ASP A 14 29.20 -7.11 -6.70
CA ASP A 14 29.29 -6.21 -7.85
C ASP A 14 28.96 -6.96 -9.15
N ASP A 15 29.52 -8.16 -9.35
CA ASP A 15 29.24 -9.03 -10.49
C ASP A 15 27.74 -9.37 -10.61
N MET A 16 27.08 -9.61 -9.48
CA MET A 16 25.66 -9.96 -9.45
C MET A 16 24.78 -8.73 -9.74
N LEU A 17 25.15 -7.55 -9.26
CA LEU A 17 24.44 -6.31 -9.57
C LEU A 17 24.62 -5.92 -11.04
N GLU A 18 25.83 -5.99 -11.58
CA GLU A 18 26.14 -5.68 -12.99
C GLU A 18 25.37 -6.62 -13.95
N LYS A 19 25.28 -7.91 -13.62
CA LYS A 19 24.59 -8.91 -14.47
C LYS A 19 23.07 -8.82 -14.43
N ASN A 20 22.49 -8.32 -13.33
CA ASN A 20 21.04 -8.33 -13.14
C ASN A 20 20.39 -6.94 -13.23
N LEU A 21 21.18 -5.86 -13.20
CA LEU A 21 20.66 -4.49 -13.21
C LEU A 21 21.08 -3.76 -14.49
N GLU A 22 20.16 -3.64 -15.44
CA GLU A 22 20.35 -2.77 -16.60
C GLU A 22 19.97 -1.33 -16.21
N ILE A 23 20.97 -0.45 -16.07
CA ILE A 23 20.71 0.97 -15.78
C ILE A 23 20.25 1.63 -17.07
N VAL A 24 18.94 1.65 -17.30
CA VAL A 24 18.30 2.40 -18.38
C VAL A 24 18.45 3.89 -18.08
N ARG A 25 19.52 4.50 -18.60
CA ARG A 25 19.69 5.95 -18.63
C ARG A 25 18.79 6.54 -19.71
N ASN A 26 17.49 6.63 -19.43
CA ASN A 26 16.64 7.54 -20.20
C ASN A 26 17.05 8.97 -19.83
N PRO A 27 17.47 9.81 -20.79
CA PRO A 27 17.62 11.23 -20.53
C PRO A 27 16.21 11.75 -20.23
N CYS A 28 15.94 12.05 -18.96
CA CYS A 28 14.77 12.85 -18.63
C CYS A 28 14.97 14.19 -19.34
N LEU A 29 14.18 14.43 -20.39
CA LEU A 29 14.13 15.72 -21.06
C LEU A 29 13.80 16.76 -20.01
N ASN A 30 14.79 17.61 -19.71
CA ASN A 30 14.61 18.76 -18.86
C ASN A 30 13.53 19.64 -19.49
N LEU A 31 12.34 19.63 -18.91
CA LEU A 31 11.31 20.62 -19.19
C LEU A 31 11.69 21.89 -18.40
N ALA A 32 12.55 22.73 -18.97
CA ALA A 32 12.50 24.17 -18.70
C ALA A 32 11.24 24.68 -19.44
N ASP A 33 10.37 25.55 -18.96
CA ASP A 33 10.29 26.55 -17.88
C ASP A 33 8.76 26.86 -17.71
N PRO A 34 8.21 27.62 -16.73
CA PRO A 34 8.75 28.89 -16.24
C PRO A 34 8.65 29.14 -14.72
N GLU A 35 9.51 30.05 -14.26
CA GLU A 35 9.40 30.89 -13.07
C GLU A 35 8.02 30.86 -12.38
N GLU A 36 7.85 29.98 -11.39
CA GLU A 36 6.77 30.08 -10.41
C GLU A 36 7.37 30.61 -9.11
N THR A 37 7.38 31.94 -8.99
CA THR A 37 7.88 32.74 -7.85
C THR A 37 7.02 32.56 -6.58
N GLY A 38 6.60 31.35 -6.25
CA GLY A 38 5.82 31.11 -5.05
C GLY A 38 5.46 29.64 -4.91
N GLY A 39 6.33 28.89 -4.26
CA GLY A 39 6.17 27.45 -3.98
C GLY A 39 4.81 27.13 -3.38
N GLY A 40 3.90 26.65 -4.23
CA GLY A 40 2.58 26.22 -3.81
C GLY A 40 1.98 25.24 -4.81
N ILE A 41 1.22 24.27 -4.29
CA ILE A 41 0.57 23.26 -5.13
C ILE A 41 -0.71 23.87 -5.72
N LYS A 42 -0.86 23.72 -7.04
CA LYS A 42 -1.99 24.23 -7.81
C LYS A 42 -2.68 23.11 -8.56
N LEU A 43 -3.99 22.96 -8.36
CA LEU A 43 -4.78 21.87 -8.95
C LEU A 43 -5.07 22.06 -10.45
N PHE A 44 -5.16 23.31 -10.92
CA PHE A 44 -5.43 23.66 -12.32
C PHE A 44 -4.61 24.88 -12.73
N LYS A 45 -4.18 24.97 -14.00
CA LYS A 45 -3.32 26.07 -14.52
C LYS A 45 -3.84 27.49 -14.25
N LYS A 46 -5.16 27.69 -14.13
CA LYS A 46 -5.79 29.00 -13.82
C LYS A 46 -6.31 29.13 -12.38
N ALA A 47 -6.21 28.09 -11.55
CA ALA A 47 -6.66 28.14 -10.17
C ALA A 47 -5.70 28.96 -9.28
N PRO A 48 -6.17 29.59 -8.20
CA PRO A 48 -5.29 30.08 -7.16
C PRO A 48 -4.45 28.93 -6.56
N PRO A 49 -3.17 29.15 -6.20
CA PRO A 49 -2.39 28.16 -5.45
C PRO A 49 -3.11 27.85 -4.13
N GLY A 50 -3.48 26.59 -3.92
CA GLY A 50 -4.32 26.19 -2.78
C GLY A 50 -3.52 25.86 -1.53
N ILE A 51 -2.26 25.45 -1.69
CA ILE A 51 -1.39 25.02 -0.60
C ILE A 51 -0.08 25.80 -0.74
N ARG A 52 0.22 26.67 0.22
CA ARG A 52 1.53 27.35 0.31
C ARG A 52 2.47 26.41 1.04
N MET A 53 3.60 26.05 0.42
CA MET A 53 4.67 25.42 1.17
C MET A 53 5.44 26.55 1.84
N ASP A 54 5.14 26.83 3.11
CA ASP A 54 6.08 27.62 3.90
C ASP A 54 7.42 26.89 3.85
N ALA A 55 8.50 27.65 3.66
CA ALA A 55 9.85 27.09 3.60
C ALA A 55 10.06 26.26 4.85
N VAL A 56 9.98 24.93 4.67
CA VAL A 56 10.11 23.95 5.74
C VAL A 56 11.34 24.34 6.52
N ASP A 57 11.14 24.52 7.83
CA ASP A 57 12.18 24.69 8.82
C ASP A 57 13.42 23.93 8.36
N LYS A 58 14.55 24.63 8.32
CA LYS A 58 15.85 24.02 8.13
C LYS A 58 16.14 23.14 9.34
N TYR A 59 15.41 22.04 9.49
CA TYR A 59 15.86 20.89 10.25
C TYR A 59 17.10 20.45 9.52
N HIS A 60 18.23 20.89 10.06
CA HIS A 60 19.54 20.41 9.74
C HIS A 60 19.53 18.92 10.07
N VAL A 61 19.01 18.09 9.15
CA VAL A 61 19.09 16.64 9.26
C VAL A 61 20.58 16.37 9.24
N GLN A 62 21.13 16.09 10.42
CA GLN A 62 22.53 15.74 10.54
C GLN A 62 22.72 14.47 9.71
N LEU A 63 23.20 14.61 8.48
CA LEU A 63 23.61 13.52 7.58
C LEU A 63 24.87 12.80 8.10
N LYS A 64 25.09 12.81 9.43
CA LYS A 64 26.11 12.00 10.06
C LYS A 64 25.60 10.58 10.06
N ARG A 65 26.23 9.72 9.24
CA ARG A 65 26.06 8.27 9.33
C ARG A 65 26.17 7.86 10.80
N PRO A 66 25.19 7.14 11.36
CA PRO A 66 25.33 6.61 12.69
C PRO A 66 26.59 5.74 12.71
N LYS A 67 27.50 6.03 13.63
CA LYS A 67 28.67 5.18 13.88
C LYS A 67 28.16 3.93 14.59
N ILE A 68 27.70 2.95 13.81
CA ILE A 68 27.38 1.62 14.31
C ILE A 68 28.72 0.98 14.68
N LEU A 69 29.14 1.18 15.92
CA LEU A 69 30.22 0.41 16.49
C LEU A 69 29.73 -1.04 16.59
N PRO A 70 30.54 -2.04 16.19
CA PRO A 70 30.28 -3.40 16.59
C PRO A 70 30.06 -3.42 18.10
N GLY A 71 28.92 -3.96 18.54
CA GLY A 71 28.61 -4.05 19.96
C GLY A 71 29.71 -4.80 20.71
N PRO A 72 29.82 -4.62 22.04
CA PRO A 72 30.72 -5.44 22.85
C PRO A 72 30.49 -6.92 22.54
N GLU A 73 31.58 -7.67 22.42
CA GLU A 73 31.55 -9.09 22.07
C GLU A 73 30.56 -9.81 23.00
N VAL A 74 29.50 -10.35 22.40
CA VAL A 74 28.41 -10.95 23.15
C VAL A 74 28.87 -12.34 23.56
N ASP A 75 29.11 -12.51 24.86
CA ASP A 75 29.39 -13.84 25.40
C ASP A 75 28.11 -14.69 25.36
N GLU A 76 28.06 -15.62 24.41
CA GLU A 76 26.94 -16.55 24.21
C GLU A 76 26.65 -17.42 25.45
N LYS A 77 27.66 -17.63 26.32
CA LYS A 77 27.51 -18.39 27.56
C LYS A 77 27.02 -17.53 28.73
N SER A 78 27.01 -16.20 28.55
CA SER A 78 26.56 -15.26 29.57
C SER A 78 25.11 -15.50 29.95
N LYS A 79 24.83 -15.40 31.25
CA LYS A 79 23.46 -15.48 31.78
C LYS A 79 22.55 -14.40 31.19
N LYS A 80 23.09 -13.19 30.94
CA LYS A 80 22.34 -12.08 30.34
C LYS A 80 21.90 -12.41 28.91
N PHE A 81 22.78 -13.01 28.12
CA PHE A 81 22.47 -13.40 26.74
C PHE A 81 21.42 -14.51 26.67
N ARG A 82 21.56 -15.56 27.50
CA ARG A 82 20.57 -16.64 27.58
C ARG A 82 19.20 -16.16 28.03
N HIS A 83 19.15 -15.25 29.02
CA HIS A 83 17.89 -14.66 29.46
C HIS A 83 17.23 -13.80 28.37
N MET A 84 18.03 -13.03 27.63
CA MET A 84 17.54 -12.27 26.48
C MET A 84 16.96 -13.18 25.40
N LEU A 85 17.61 -14.29 25.07
CA LEU A 85 17.07 -15.29 24.14
C LEU A 85 15.75 -15.87 24.65
N GLN A 86 15.68 -16.29 25.91
CA GLN A 86 14.45 -16.81 26.51
C GLN A 86 13.29 -15.81 26.50
N SER A 87 13.57 -14.52 26.61
CA SER A 87 12.54 -13.47 26.53
C SER A 87 11.97 -13.25 25.12
N VAL A 88 12.72 -13.65 24.09
CA VAL A 88 12.33 -13.47 22.67
C VAL A 88 11.77 -14.76 22.07
N VAL A 89 12.18 -15.92 22.58
CA VAL A 89 11.72 -17.23 22.11
C VAL A 89 10.24 -17.40 22.47
N VAL A 90 9.40 -17.47 21.45
CA VAL A 90 7.98 -17.84 21.56
C VAL A 90 7.84 -19.34 21.34
N ASP A 91 6.92 -19.98 22.07
CA ASP A 91 6.59 -21.39 21.80
C ASP A 91 5.95 -21.50 20.40
N GLY A 92 6.52 -22.36 19.56
CA GLY A 92 6.01 -22.60 18.21
C GLY A 92 4.58 -23.14 18.21
N ASN A 93 4.19 -23.86 19.26
CA ASN A 93 2.82 -24.36 19.39
C ASN A 93 1.81 -23.21 19.59
N ASP A 94 2.14 -22.21 20.40
CA ASP A 94 1.28 -21.04 20.63
C ASP A 94 1.04 -20.24 19.34
N VAL A 95 2.06 -20.11 18.49
CA VAL A 95 1.94 -19.47 17.18
C VAL A 95 1.00 -20.25 16.27
N LEU A 96 1.13 -21.58 16.23
CA LEU A 96 0.28 -22.45 15.41
C LEU A 96 -1.18 -22.43 15.86
N VAL A 97 -1.43 -22.46 17.18
CA VAL A 97 -2.78 -22.37 17.75
C VAL A 97 -3.38 -21.00 17.43
N SER A 98 -2.65 -19.92 17.70
CA SER A 98 -3.11 -18.56 17.42
C SER A 98 -3.45 -18.34 15.93
N ALA A 99 -2.62 -18.87 15.02
CA ALA A 99 -2.85 -18.78 13.59
C ALA A 99 -4.12 -19.54 13.16
N LYS A 100 -4.34 -20.75 13.71
CA LYS A 100 -5.55 -21.54 13.44
C LYS A 100 -6.82 -20.84 13.94
N GLU A 101 -6.80 -20.31 15.15
CA GLU A 101 -7.93 -19.58 15.72
C GLU A 101 -8.26 -18.33 14.90
N ALA A 102 -7.25 -17.52 14.56
CA ALA A 102 -7.43 -16.34 13.72
C ALA A 102 -8.03 -16.70 12.34
N SER A 103 -7.57 -17.80 11.74
CA SER A 103 -8.11 -18.32 10.48
C SER A 103 -9.58 -18.70 10.61
N GLN A 104 -9.95 -19.46 11.65
CA GLN A 104 -11.33 -19.86 11.91
C GLN A 104 -12.25 -18.65 12.13
N ILE A 105 -11.79 -17.66 12.90
CA ILE A 105 -12.54 -16.41 13.13
C ILE A 105 -12.77 -15.66 11.81
N SER A 106 -11.74 -15.57 10.96
CA SER A 106 -11.85 -14.93 9.65
C SER A 106 -12.86 -15.65 8.75
N LEU A 107 -12.81 -16.98 8.74
CA LEU A 107 -13.72 -17.82 7.95
C LEU A 107 -15.17 -17.60 8.40
N ALA A 108 -15.45 -17.69 9.70
CA ALA A 108 -16.79 -17.45 10.24
C ALA A 108 -17.32 -16.05 9.91
N ARG A 109 -16.46 -15.02 9.94
CA ARG A 109 -16.83 -13.65 9.55
C ARG A 109 -17.18 -13.54 8.06
N MET A 110 -16.46 -14.25 7.20
CA MET A 110 -16.75 -14.28 5.77
C MET A 110 -18.09 -14.97 5.49
N GLU A 111 -18.34 -16.12 6.11
CA GLU A 111 -19.62 -16.83 5.98
C GLU A 111 -20.81 -15.99 6.47
N ALA A 112 -20.65 -15.27 7.59
CA ALA A 112 -21.66 -14.33 8.09
C ALA A 112 -21.94 -13.19 7.10
N ARG A 113 -20.90 -12.66 6.44
CA ARG A 113 -21.07 -11.63 5.40
C ARG A 113 -21.78 -12.17 4.17
N GLU A 114 -21.44 -13.38 3.74
CA GLU A 114 -22.09 -14.01 2.59
C GLU A 114 -23.57 -14.30 2.85
N THR A 115 -23.90 -14.84 4.02
CA THR A 115 -25.30 -15.10 4.40
C THR A 115 -26.09 -13.79 4.51
N ALA A 116 -25.50 -12.73 5.07
CA ALA A 116 -26.09 -11.40 5.09
C ALA A 116 -26.28 -10.82 3.66
N ALA A 117 -25.32 -11.01 2.77
CA ALA A 117 -25.42 -10.56 1.38
C ALA A 117 -26.50 -11.33 0.62
N LYS A 118 -26.57 -12.66 0.79
CA LYS A 118 -27.60 -13.53 0.18
C LYS A 118 -28.99 -13.17 0.66
N THR A 119 -29.18 -12.92 1.96
CA THR A 119 -30.48 -12.50 2.50
C THR A 119 -30.88 -11.10 2.00
N LYS A 120 -29.93 -10.16 1.92
CA LYS A 120 -30.18 -8.83 1.33
C LYS A 120 -30.55 -8.92 -0.15
N ALA A 121 -29.85 -9.76 -0.92
CA ALA A 121 -30.15 -9.97 -2.33
C ALA A 121 -31.55 -10.55 -2.54
N LYS A 122 -31.96 -11.55 -1.74
CA LYS A 122 -33.31 -12.11 -1.78
C LYS A 122 -34.39 -11.07 -1.47
N ARG A 123 -34.20 -10.23 -0.44
CA ARG A 123 -35.14 -9.14 -0.11
C ARG A 123 -35.26 -8.14 -1.25
N GLU A 124 -34.15 -7.79 -1.88
CA GLU A 124 -34.15 -6.86 -3.00
C GLU A 124 -34.82 -7.47 -4.24
N GLU A 125 -34.55 -8.75 -4.53
CA GLU A 125 -35.21 -9.47 -5.61
C GLU A 125 -36.74 -9.53 -5.41
N GLU A 126 -37.18 -9.82 -4.19
CA GLU A 126 -38.61 -9.82 -3.84
C GLU A 126 -39.22 -8.42 -4.02
N ARG A 127 -38.54 -7.36 -3.55
CA ARG A 127 -38.98 -5.97 -3.74
C ARG A 127 -39.09 -5.61 -5.22
N VAL A 128 -38.12 -6.01 -6.03
CA VAL A 128 -38.12 -5.80 -7.49
C VAL A 128 -39.25 -6.59 -8.14
N ASN A 129 -39.52 -7.82 -7.70
CA ASN A 129 -40.61 -8.64 -8.23
C ASN A 129 -41.99 -8.03 -7.92
N GLN A 130 -42.19 -7.51 -6.69
CA GLN A 130 -43.42 -6.79 -6.33
C GLN A 130 -43.60 -5.52 -7.19
N LEU A 131 -42.52 -4.77 -7.42
CA LEU A 131 -42.58 -3.62 -8.33
C LEU A 131 -42.88 -4.00 -9.78
N LYS A 132 -42.37 -5.13 -10.26
CA LYS A 132 -42.72 -5.67 -11.59
C LYS A 132 -44.21 -5.98 -11.69
N LYS A 133 -44.81 -6.58 -10.65
CA LYS A 133 -46.26 -6.86 -10.62
C LYS A 133 -47.11 -5.60 -10.66
N VAL A 134 -46.74 -4.55 -9.91
CA VAL A 134 -47.53 -3.31 -9.81
C VAL A 134 -47.39 -2.41 -11.04
N ARG A 135 -46.19 -2.31 -11.64
CA ARG A 135 -45.89 -1.37 -12.74
C ARG A 135 -45.76 -2.02 -14.14
N GLY A 136 -45.75 -3.35 -14.25
CA GLY A 136 -45.51 -4.10 -15.50
C GLY A 136 -44.02 -4.23 -15.88
N GLU A 137 -43.67 -4.96 -16.94
CA GLU A 137 -42.26 -5.23 -17.31
C GLU A 137 -41.53 -4.04 -17.97
N LYS A 138 -42.28 -3.02 -18.42
CA LYS A 138 -41.78 -1.94 -19.30
C LYS A 138 -40.92 -0.87 -18.60
N TRP A 139 -40.96 -0.78 -17.27
CA TRP A 139 -40.35 0.34 -16.53
C TRP A 139 -38.86 0.17 -16.22
N LEU A 140 -38.36 -1.05 -16.05
CA LEU A 140 -36.97 -1.32 -15.63
C LEU A 140 -35.93 -0.98 -16.74
N PRO A 141 -36.09 -1.41 -18.01
CA PRO A 141 -35.18 -1.01 -19.08
C PRO A 141 -35.32 0.47 -19.49
N SER A 142 -36.51 1.05 -19.30
CA SER A 142 -36.81 2.43 -19.69
C SER A 142 -36.03 3.46 -18.86
N ILE A 143 -35.87 3.25 -17.54
CA ILE A 143 -35.07 4.13 -16.68
C ILE A 143 -33.58 4.01 -17.00
N ALA A 144 -33.05 2.80 -17.18
CA ALA A 144 -31.65 2.61 -17.57
C ALA A 144 -31.34 3.25 -18.93
N SER A 145 -32.26 3.15 -19.89
CA SER A 145 -32.16 3.83 -21.18
C SER A 145 -32.22 5.35 -21.05
N LYS A 146 -33.08 5.87 -20.15
CA LYS A 146 -33.21 7.29 -19.87
C LYS A 146 -31.95 7.86 -19.21
N MET A 147 -31.41 7.19 -18.19
CA MET A 147 -30.15 7.58 -17.53
C MET A 147 -28.95 7.54 -18.48
N LYS A 148 -28.90 6.59 -19.42
CA LYS A 148 -27.88 6.57 -20.47
C LYS A 148 -28.01 7.75 -21.43
N LYS A 149 -29.24 8.10 -21.83
CA LYS A 149 -29.48 9.28 -22.66
C LYS A 149 -29.07 10.56 -21.94
N GLU A 150 -29.49 10.76 -20.69
CA GLU A 150 -29.15 11.95 -19.89
C GLU A 150 -27.63 12.12 -19.73
N LYS A 151 -26.89 11.04 -19.41
CA LYS A 151 -25.42 11.05 -19.40
C LYS A 151 -24.79 11.38 -20.74
N SER A 152 -25.39 10.93 -21.85
CA SER A 152 -24.87 11.29 -23.18
C SER A 152 -25.07 12.78 -23.45
N TRP A 153 -26.21 13.36 -23.09
CA TRP A 153 -26.48 14.80 -23.26
C TRP A 153 -25.54 15.68 -22.43
N GLU A 154 -25.19 15.28 -21.22
CA GLU A 154 -24.19 15.96 -20.37
C GLU A 154 -22.77 15.92 -20.94
N GLN A 155 -22.46 14.96 -21.82
CA GLN A 155 -21.16 14.80 -22.45
C GLN A 155 -21.01 15.61 -23.76
N TRP A 156 -22.13 16.15 -24.27
CA TRP A 156 -22.20 16.98 -25.47
C TRP A 156 -22.41 18.49 -25.17
N GLN A 157 -22.43 18.88 -23.90
CA GLN A 157 -22.33 20.29 -23.45
C GLN A 157 -20.91 20.62 -22.97
#